data_AF-A0A914YZ35-F1
#
_entry.id   AF-A0A914YZ35-F1
#
_cell.length_a   1.000
_cell.length_b   1.000
_cell.length_c   1.000
_cell.angle_alpha   90.00
_cell.angle_beta   90.00
_cell.angle_gamma   90.00
#
_symmetry.space_group_name_H-M   'P 1'
#
loop_
_entity.id
_entity.type
_entity.pdbx_description
1 polymer ?
#
loop_
_entity_poly.entity_id
_entity_poly.type
_entity_poly.pdbx_seq_one_letter_code
_entity_poly.pdbx_strand_id
1 'polypeptide(L)'
;MPVPALLEILKTLSYKELGEMRRIHPHWDELCGQLLNSGYYTLINKADVLLQDCQRRVYTEKELQTAITALTNLQVHVLNPVDMMRAPMDEGVLCFPYGHLLDKAFELIDRIERVVQGKDDPEVSI
;
A
#
# COMPACT_ATOMS: atom_id res chain seq x y z
N MET A 1 -3.05 -21.98 -21.74
CA MET A 1 -2.08 -21.45 -20.75
C MET A 1 -2.84 -21.11 -19.46
N PRO A 2 -2.83 -21.99 -18.45
CA PRO A 2 -3.60 -21.79 -17.22
C PRO A 2 -3.01 -20.73 -16.27
N VAL A 3 -1.70 -20.47 -16.30
CA VAL A 3 -1.01 -19.55 -15.37
C VAL A 3 -1.35 -18.06 -15.59
N PRO A 4 -1.39 -17.52 -16.84
CA PRO A 4 -1.80 -16.12 -17.05
C PRO A 4 -3.26 -15.85 -16.67
N ALA A 5 -4.17 -16.79 -16.97
CA ALA A 5 -5.57 -16.66 -16.60
C ALA A 5 -5.77 -16.65 -15.08
N LEU A 6 -5.02 -17.50 -14.35
CA LEU A 6 -5.01 -17.49 -12.89
C LEU A 6 -4.48 -16.17 -12.33
N LEU A 7 -3.39 -15.62 -12.88
CA LEU A 7 -2.87 -14.32 -12.47
C LEU A 7 -3.89 -13.19 -12.62
N GLU A 8 -4.64 -13.15 -13.72
CA GLU A 8 -5.69 -12.16 -13.92
C GLU A 8 -6.84 -12.31 -12.91
N ILE A 9 -7.22 -13.55 -12.57
CA ILE A 9 -8.21 -13.80 -11.51
C ILE A 9 -7.67 -13.34 -10.15
N LEU A 10 -6.41 -13.64 -9.83
CA LEU A 10 -5.81 -13.22 -8.55
C LEU A 10 -5.77 -11.71 -8.40
N LYS A 11 -5.53 -10.95 -9.48
CA LYS A 11 -5.55 -9.49 -9.47
C LYS A 11 -6.91 -8.87 -9.12
N THR A 12 -8.01 -9.63 -9.18
CA THR A 12 -9.33 -9.13 -8.77
C THR A 12 -9.56 -9.20 -7.27
N LEU A 13 -8.68 -9.87 -6.53
CA LEU A 13 -8.77 -10.05 -5.08
C LEU A 13 -8.10 -8.89 -4.33
N SER A 14 -8.54 -8.65 -3.10
CA SER A 14 -7.86 -7.71 -2.20
C SER A 14 -6.49 -8.25 -1.76
N TYR A 15 -5.60 -7.38 -1.25
CA TYR A 15 -4.31 -7.85 -0.74
C TYR A 15 -4.48 -8.77 0.47
N LYS A 16 -5.47 -8.53 1.34
CA LYS A 16 -5.84 -9.46 2.41
C LYS A 16 -6.22 -10.83 1.86
N GLU A 17 -7.07 -10.88 0.84
CA GLU A 17 -7.49 -12.14 0.21
C GLU A 17 -6.30 -12.87 -0.41
N LEU A 18 -5.42 -12.15 -1.13
CA LEU A 18 -4.16 -12.70 -1.65
C LEU A 18 -3.28 -13.28 -0.52
N GLY A 19 -3.18 -12.59 0.61
CA GLY A 19 -2.48 -13.07 1.80
C GLY A 19 -3.01 -14.41 2.30
N GLU A 20 -4.33 -14.57 2.41
CA GLU A 20 -4.95 -15.84 2.83
C GLU A 20 -4.77 -16.95 1.79
N MET A 21 -4.83 -16.65 0.48
CA MET A 21 -4.66 -17.65 -0.57
C MET A 21 -3.29 -18.33 -0.55
N ARG A 22 -2.25 -17.66 -0.01
CA ARG A 22 -0.91 -18.23 0.16
C ARG A 22 -0.90 -19.52 0.99
N ARG A 23 -1.89 -19.74 1.86
CA ARG A 23 -2.01 -20.97 2.70
C ARG A 23 -2.40 -22.23 1.95
N ILE A 24 -3.00 -22.07 0.77
CA ILE A 24 -3.75 -23.16 0.16
C ILE A 24 -2.80 -24.12 -0.55
N HIS A 25 -1.82 -23.60 -1.28
CA HIS A 25 -0.90 -24.41 -2.09
C HIS A 25 0.37 -23.62 -2.45
N PRO A 26 1.55 -24.27 -2.57
CA PRO A 26 2.82 -23.59 -2.83
C PRO A 26 2.84 -22.69 -4.09
N HIS A 27 2.12 -23.09 -5.14
CA HIS A 27 2.03 -22.25 -6.35
C HIS A 27 1.19 -20.98 -6.13
N TRP A 28 0.22 -21.02 -5.21
CA TRP A 28 -0.54 -19.82 -4.82
C TRP A 28 0.29 -18.94 -3.91
N ASP A 29 1.11 -19.55 -3.03
CA ASP A 29 2.08 -18.83 -2.20
C ASP A 29 3.01 -17.96 -3.05
N GLU A 30 3.65 -18.55 -4.07
CA GLU A 30 4.55 -17.82 -4.96
C GLU A 30 3.84 -16.69 -5.72
N LEU A 31 2.70 -16.99 -6.39
CA LEU A 31 1.99 -15.99 -7.20
C LEU A 31 1.42 -14.86 -6.35
N CYS A 32 0.80 -15.18 -5.21
CA CYS A 32 0.24 -14.16 -4.32
C CYS A 32 1.34 -13.37 -3.61
N GLY A 33 2.46 -14.01 -3.26
CA GLY A 33 3.65 -13.33 -2.74
C GLY A 33 4.20 -12.28 -3.71
N GLN A 34 4.33 -12.64 -5.00
CA GLN A 34 4.73 -11.70 -6.05
C GLN A 34 3.75 -10.51 -6.18
N LEU A 35 2.44 -10.77 -6.13
CA LEU A 35 1.43 -9.71 -6.20
C LEU A 35 1.45 -8.78 -4.98
N LEU A 36 1.61 -9.32 -3.76
CA LEU A 36 1.75 -8.53 -2.54
C LEU A 36 3.00 -7.63 -2.59
N ASN A 37 4.13 -8.19 -3.03
CA ASN A 37 5.37 -7.44 -3.18
C ASN A 37 5.23 -6.34 -4.25
N SER A 38 4.58 -6.64 -5.37
CA SER A 38 4.26 -5.62 -6.39
C SER A 38 3.36 -4.52 -5.82
N GLY A 39 2.36 -4.87 -5.02
CA GLY A 39 1.47 -3.92 -4.36
C GLY A 39 2.21 -2.98 -3.43
N TYR A 40 3.12 -3.50 -2.61
CA TYR A 40 3.97 -2.72 -1.72
C TYR A 40 4.86 -1.72 -2.46
N TYR A 41 5.54 -2.14 -3.52
CA TYR A 41 6.35 -1.22 -4.32
C TYR A 41 5.51 -0.14 -5.00
N THR A 42 4.30 -0.50 -5.43
CA THR A 42 3.33 0.46 -5.99
C THR A 42 2.90 1.48 -4.93
N LEU A 43 2.64 1.02 -3.71
CA LEU A 43 2.25 1.85 -2.57
C LEU A 43 3.34 2.88 -2.23
N ILE A 44 4.61 2.45 -2.11
CA ILE A 44 5.75 3.34 -1.87
C ILE A 44 5.82 4.40 -2.95
N ASN A 45 5.84 3.98 -4.21
CA ASN A 45 5.95 4.91 -5.33
C ASN A 45 4.80 5.93 -5.34
N LYS A 46 3.57 5.49 -5.02
CA LYS A 46 2.41 6.39 -4.93
C LYS A 46 2.56 7.39 -3.77
N ALA A 47 3.03 6.94 -2.61
CA ALA A 47 3.29 7.80 -1.45
C ALA A 47 4.36 8.85 -1.76
N ASP A 48 5.48 8.44 -2.35
CA ASP A 48 6.60 9.32 -2.70
C ASP A 48 6.19 10.39 -3.71
N VAL A 49 5.50 9.99 -4.79
CA VAL A 49 5.02 10.94 -5.81
C VAL A 49 4.04 11.95 -5.20
N LEU A 50 3.11 11.49 -4.37
CA LEU A 50 2.13 12.37 -3.74
C LEU A 50 2.79 13.33 -2.74
N LEU A 51 3.76 12.85 -1.97
CA LEU A 51 4.51 13.66 -1.01
C LEU A 51 5.31 14.75 -1.73
N GLN A 52 6.00 14.40 -2.82
CA GLN A 52 6.74 15.36 -3.63
C GLN A 52 5.83 16.43 -4.23
N ASP A 53 4.65 16.05 -4.74
CA ASP A 53 3.69 17.04 -5.27
C ASP A 53 3.18 17.98 -4.18
N CYS A 54 2.82 17.43 -3.01
CA CYS A 54 2.38 18.24 -1.87
C CYS A 54 3.46 19.23 -1.44
N GLN A 55 4.70 18.76 -1.25
CA GLN A 55 5.83 19.60 -0.84
C GLN A 55 6.11 20.73 -1.82
N ARG A 56 5.93 20.49 -3.13
CA ARG A 56 6.10 21.53 -4.16
C ARG A 56 5.00 22.60 -4.10
N ARG A 57 3.76 22.22 -3.76
CA ARG A 57 2.58 23.10 -3.76
C ARG A 57 2.30 23.78 -2.42
N VAL A 58 2.84 23.27 -1.32
CA VAL A 58 2.48 23.69 0.04
C VAL A 58 2.76 25.17 0.35
N TYR A 59 3.72 25.79 -0.36
CA TYR A 59 3.99 27.23 -0.23
C TYR A 59 2.80 28.10 -0.64
N THR A 60 2.01 27.61 -1.59
CA THR A 60 0.79 28.24 -2.12
C THR A 60 -0.48 27.67 -1.49
N GLU A 61 -0.48 26.38 -1.17
CA GLU A 61 -1.65 25.65 -0.67
C GLU A 61 -1.36 25.11 0.74
N LYS A 62 -1.57 25.95 1.77
CA LYS A 62 -1.24 25.59 3.17
C LYS A 62 -2.01 24.37 3.68
N GLU A 63 -3.18 24.08 3.12
CA GLU A 63 -4.02 22.93 3.46
C GLU A 63 -3.32 21.59 3.19
N LEU A 64 -2.31 21.57 2.30
CA LEU A 64 -1.50 20.38 2.01
C LEU A 64 -0.56 19.98 3.16
N GLN A 65 -0.37 20.84 4.17
CA GLN A 65 0.43 20.49 5.34
C GLN A 65 -0.07 19.23 6.04
N THR A 66 -1.40 19.08 6.17
CA THR A 66 -1.99 17.89 6.79
C THR A 66 -1.72 16.63 5.95
N ALA A 67 -1.82 16.74 4.63
CA ALA A 67 -1.47 15.65 3.71
C ALA A 67 0.01 15.25 3.82
N ILE A 68 0.92 16.22 3.91
CA ILE A 68 2.36 15.98 4.11
C ILE A 68 2.61 15.27 5.44
N THR A 69 1.98 15.72 6.53
CA THR A 69 2.11 15.07 7.84
C THR A 69 1.60 13.63 7.78
N ALA A 70 0.43 13.39 7.16
CA ALA A 70 -0.11 12.04 7.01
C ALA A 70 0.84 11.14 6.18
N LEU A 71 1.32 11.59 5.02
CA LEU A 71 2.25 10.81 4.20
C LEU A 71 3.57 10.52 4.93
N THR A 72 4.08 11.49 5.69
CA THR A 72 5.30 11.32 6.49
C THR A 72 5.10 10.28 7.59
N ASN A 73 3.96 10.33 8.27
CA ASN A 73 3.59 9.36 9.31
C ASN A 73 3.39 7.96 8.72
N LEU A 74 2.76 7.85 7.54
CA LEU A 74 2.65 6.57 6.82
C LEU A 74 4.05 6.00 6.51
N GLN A 75 4.97 6.83 6.04
CA GLN A 75 6.35 6.40 5.77
C GLN A 75 7.05 5.90 7.04
N VAL A 76 7.04 6.71 8.11
CA VAL A 76 7.81 6.44 9.33
C VAL A 76 7.23 5.28 10.13
N HIS A 77 5.90 5.19 10.24
CA HIS A 77 5.24 4.26 11.16
C HIS A 77 4.70 3.00 10.49
N VAL A 78 4.61 2.96 9.16
CA VAL A 78 4.07 1.80 8.43
C VAL A 78 5.08 1.28 7.43
N LEU A 79 5.49 2.09 6.45
CA LEU A 79 6.32 1.60 5.34
C LEU A 79 7.73 1.22 5.80
N ASN A 80 8.39 2.07 6.59
CA ASN A 80 9.75 1.77 7.08
C ASN A 80 9.79 0.51 7.97
N PRO A 81 8.90 0.31 8.96
CA PRO A 81 8.86 -0.94 9.72
C PRO A 81 8.56 -2.18 8.86
N VAL A 82 7.67 -2.06 7.87
CA VAL A 82 7.38 -3.14 6.93
C VAL A 82 8.61 -3.50 6.10
N ASP A 83 9.36 -2.49 5.62
CA ASP A 83 10.61 -2.71 4.88
C ASP A 83 11.63 -3.48 5.71
N MET A 84 11.79 -3.10 6.99
CA MET A 84 12.67 -3.79 7.93
C MET A 84 12.24 -5.23 8.21
N MET A 85 10.93 -5.51 8.16
CA MET A 85 10.35 -6.83 8.40
C MET A 85 10.08 -7.61 7.11
N ARG A 86 10.52 -7.11 5.95
CA ARG A 86 10.13 -7.69 4.65
C ARG A 86 10.55 -9.14 4.50
N ALA A 87 11.79 -9.48 4.88
CA ALA A 87 12.25 -10.88 4.83
C ALA A 87 11.37 -11.81 5.71
N PRO A 88 11.12 -11.50 7.00
CA PRO A 88 10.13 -12.24 7.81
C PRO A 88 8.70 -12.28 7.25
N MET A 89 8.26 -11.23 6.55
CA MET A 89 6.93 -11.15 5.94
C MET A 89 6.82 -11.98 4.66
N ASP A 90 7.90 -12.09 3.89
CA ASP A 90 7.95 -12.84 2.63
C ASP A 90 8.14 -14.34 2.88
N GLU A 91 8.93 -14.71 3.91
CA GLU A 91 9.21 -16.10 4.34
C GLU A 91 8.02 -16.79 5.07
N GLY A 92 6.81 -16.24 4.95
CA GLY A 92 5.56 -16.97 5.21
C GLY A 92 5.02 -16.93 6.64
N VAL A 93 5.70 -16.25 7.58
CA VAL A 93 5.22 -16.15 8.98
C VAL A 93 4.19 -15.03 9.15
N LEU A 94 4.35 -13.92 8.44
CA LEU A 94 3.54 -12.70 8.60
C LEU A 94 2.84 -12.25 7.30
N CYS A 95 2.65 -13.14 6.33
CA CYS A 95 2.06 -12.78 5.04
C CYS A 95 0.58 -12.35 5.12
N PHE A 96 -0.17 -12.83 6.12
CA PHE A 96 -1.59 -12.46 6.35
C PHE A 96 -1.78 -11.03 6.85
N PRO A 97 -1.10 -10.58 7.93
CA PRO A 97 -1.20 -9.20 8.36
C PRO A 97 -0.64 -8.24 7.30
N TYR A 98 0.32 -8.68 6.49
CA TYR A 98 0.89 -7.86 5.42
C TYR A 98 -0.15 -7.49 4.35
N GLY A 99 -0.95 -8.45 3.87
CA GLY A 99 -2.02 -8.16 2.91
C GLY A 99 -3.06 -7.18 3.46
N HIS A 100 -3.49 -7.36 4.73
CA HIS A 100 -4.42 -6.44 5.36
C HIS A 100 -3.85 -5.03 5.54
N LEU A 101 -2.57 -4.92 5.91
CA LEU A 101 -1.87 -3.66 6.04
C LEU A 101 -1.80 -2.92 4.70
N LEU A 102 -1.53 -3.62 3.59
CA LEU A 102 -1.52 -3.02 2.26
C LEU A 102 -2.90 -2.47 1.88
N ASP A 103 -3.97 -3.23 2.09
CA ASP A 103 -5.34 -2.74 1.85
C ASP A 103 -5.60 -1.42 2.60
N LYS A 104 -5.25 -1.36 3.89
CA LYS A 104 -5.41 -0.14 4.71
C LYS A 104 -4.53 1.02 4.30
N ALA A 105 -3.28 0.75 3.91
CA ALA A 105 -2.38 1.80 3.46
C ALA A 105 -2.84 2.40 2.11
N PHE A 106 -3.36 1.58 1.19
CA PHE A 106 -3.96 2.09 -0.05
C PHE A 106 -5.23 2.91 0.20
N GLU A 107 -6.13 2.45 1.08
CA GLU A 107 -7.30 3.23 1.49
C GLU A 107 -6.90 4.62 2.01
N LEU A 108 -5.85 4.69 2.83
CA LEU A 108 -5.32 5.93 3.37
C LEU A 108 -4.71 6.82 2.28
N ILE A 109 -3.84 6.29 1.42
CA ILE A 109 -3.26 7.07 0.32
C ILE A 109 -4.34 7.63 -0.60
N ASP A 110 -5.36 6.84 -0.93
CA ASP A 110 -6.46 7.30 -1.78
C ASP A 110 -7.26 8.42 -1.12
N ARG A 111 -7.41 8.38 0.22
CA ARG A 111 -8.02 9.48 0.98
C ARG A 111 -7.14 10.73 0.96
N ILE A 112 -5.84 10.60 1.20
CA ILE A 112 -4.89 11.71 1.11
C ILE A 112 -4.92 12.32 -0.30
N GLU A 113 -4.93 11.50 -1.33
CA GLU A 113 -5.00 11.96 -2.73
C GLU A 113 -6.27 12.77 -3.00
N ARG A 114 -7.42 12.36 -2.47
CA ARG A 114 -8.67 13.15 -2.59
C ARG A 114 -8.55 14.50 -1.88
N VAL A 115 -7.93 14.56 -0.71
CA VAL A 115 -7.66 15.84 -0.01
C VAL A 115 -6.76 16.74 -0.84
N VAL A 116 -5.69 16.20 -1.41
CA VAL A 116 -4.75 16.94 -2.29
C VAL A 116 -5.43 17.48 -3.55
N GLN A 117 -6.49 16.81 -4.00
CA GLN A 117 -7.33 17.24 -5.12
C GLN A 117 -8.48 18.18 -4.72
N GLY A 118 -8.60 18.54 -3.43
CA GLY A 118 -9.69 19.37 -2.90
C GLY A 118 -11.06 18.69 -2.92
N LYS A 119 -11.10 17.36 -2.94
CA LYS A 119 -12.32 16.54 -3.04
C LYS A 119 -12.80 15.95 -1.70
N ASP A 120 -12.05 16.14 -0.63
CA ASP A 120 -12.31 15.59 0.70
C ASP A 120 -11.80 16.56 1.78
N ASP A 121 -12.28 16.40 3.02
CA ASP A 121 -11.90 17.27 4.13
C ASP A 121 -10.43 17.05 4.53
N PRO A 122 -9.64 18.11 4.76
CA PRO A 122 -8.23 18.02 5.16
C PRO A 122 -7.95 17.24 6.45
N GLU A 123 -8.93 16.93 7.29
CA GLU A 123 -8.73 16.07 8.48
C GLU A 123 -8.44 14.60 8.12
N VAL A 124 -7.17 14.30 7.83
CA VAL A 124 -6.66 12.93 7.68
C VAL A 124 -5.79 12.55 8.88
N SER A 125 -6.36 11.76 9.79
CA SER A 125 -5.63 11.13 10.89
C SER A 125 -5.23 9.70 10.55
N ILE A 126 -4.02 9.31 10.95
CA ILE A 126 -3.50 7.94 10.91
C ILE A 126 -3.69 7.30 12.29
#